data_AF-A0A6L4YTN6-F1
#
_entry.id   AF-A0A6L4YTN6-F1
#
_cell.length_a   1.000
_cell.length_b   1.000
_cell.length_c   1.000
_cell.angle_alpha   90.00
_cell.angle_beta   90.00
_cell.angle_gamma   90.00
#
_symmetry.space_group_name_H-M   'P 1'
#
loop_
_entity.id
_entity.type
_entity.pdbx_description
1 polymer ?
#
loop_
_entity_poly.entity_id
_entity_poly.type
_entity_poly.pdbx_seq_one_letter_code
_entity_poly.pdbx_strand_id
1 'polypeptide(L)'
;MLSIESGFFNFMIYIKGSHHIRCCDKEYCYIYEKSRMEKLGLKREIADICRNIKLESEANLISAIRDAEQSANEYGQPKDRYDSYRAQLSNKRDMLAQQLRKIQEEIGLIDRIDLKRECDTAGFGAVVITPIQKVFISIGIGKITVNDGTEFYAISAAVPFAKAVRDLKKGDSFEFNGRKTEILDLF
;
A
#
# COMPACT_ATOMS: atom_id res chain seq x y z
N MET A 1 21.93 32.88 25.64
CA MET A 1 20.70 33.66 25.95
C MET A 1 20.52 34.66 24.83
N LEU A 2 19.27 34.90 24.39
CA LEU A 2 18.80 35.60 23.18
C LEU A 2 18.54 34.61 22.03
N SER A 3 17.41 33.90 22.03
CA SER A 3 16.00 34.31 21.89
C SER A 3 15.55 34.17 20.44
N ILE A 4 14.61 33.25 20.28
CA ILE A 4 13.80 33.01 19.09
C ILE A 4 12.90 34.23 18.88
N GLU A 5 12.89 34.82 17.70
CA GLU A 5 11.73 35.57 17.23
C GLU A 5 11.27 35.04 15.87
N SER A 6 9.99 34.66 15.91
CA SER A 6 9.11 34.19 14.86
C SER A 6 8.93 35.21 13.73
N GLY A 7 9.35 34.84 12.53
CA GLY A 7 8.99 35.53 11.29
C GLY A 7 7.93 34.75 10.53
N PHE A 8 6.67 35.16 10.66
CA PHE A 8 5.56 34.82 9.77
C PHE A 8 5.96 35.07 8.29
N PHE A 9 6.26 34.04 7.51
CA PHE A 9 6.38 34.16 6.05
C PHE A 9 5.10 33.64 5.39
N ASN A 10 4.18 34.58 5.23
CA ASN A 10 2.94 34.42 4.48
C ASN A 10 3.30 34.31 2.98
N PHE A 11 3.45 33.10 2.45
CA PHE A 11 3.80 32.88 1.04
C PHE A 11 2.54 32.92 0.17
N MET A 12 2.15 34.13 -0.24
CA MET A 12 1.20 34.34 -1.31
C MET A 12 1.96 34.35 -2.65
N ILE A 13 1.99 33.19 -3.32
CA ILE A 13 2.61 33.05 -4.64
C ILE A 13 1.68 33.71 -5.68
N TYR A 14 2.00 34.95 -6.06
CA TYR A 14 1.42 35.60 -7.24
C TYR A 14 2.18 35.13 -8.49
N ILE A 15 1.61 34.20 -9.26
CA ILE A 15 2.12 33.86 -10.60
C ILE A 15 1.53 34.85 -11.60
N LYS A 16 2.33 35.82 -12.06
CA LYS A 16 2.07 36.56 -13.30
C LYS A 16 3.24 36.38 -14.26
N GLY A 17 2.91 35.92 -15.46
CA GLY A 17 3.57 36.31 -16.70
C GLY A 17 4.85 35.55 -17.05
N SER A 18 4.78 34.90 -18.20
CA SER A 18 5.88 34.40 -19.03
C SER A 18 7.19 35.19 -18.88
N HIS A 19 8.29 34.47 -18.59
CA HIS A 19 9.65 34.58 -19.13
C HIS A 19 10.68 34.05 -18.11
N HIS A 20 11.44 33.03 -18.52
CA HIS A 20 12.72 32.60 -17.94
C HIS A 20 12.82 32.51 -16.40
N ILE A 21 12.45 31.35 -15.85
CA ILE A 21 12.91 30.95 -14.52
C ILE A 21 14.39 30.59 -14.65
N ARG A 22 15.29 31.56 -14.45
CA ARG A 22 16.63 31.25 -13.95
C ARG A 22 16.45 30.86 -12.49
N CYS A 23 16.49 29.57 -12.19
CA CYS A 23 16.42 29.06 -10.81
C CYS A 23 17.59 29.65 -10.00
N CYS A 24 17.30 30.68 -9.21
CA CYS A 24 18.11 31.05 -8.05
C CYS A 24 17.97 29.97 -6.97
N ASP A 25 19.08 29.72 -6.28
CA ASP A 25 19.26 28.92 -5.07
C ASP A 25 19.34 27.38 -5.24
N LYS A 26 20.54 26.93 -5.65
CA LYS A 26 20.95 25.50 -5.71
C LYS A 26 20.72 24.74 -4.39
N GLU A 27 20.80 25.41 -3.24
CA GLU A 27 20.54 24.79 -1.93
C GLU A 27 19.08 24.35 -1.75
N TYR A 28 18.13 25.15 -2.22
CA TYR A 28 16.70 24.84 -2.06
C TYR A 28 16.31 23.64 -2.94
N CYS A 29 16.87 23.56 -4.15
CA CYS A 29 16.68 22.42 -5.05
C CYS A 29 17.25 21.12 -4.44
N TYR A 30 18.41 21.21 -3.77
CA TYR A 30 19.04 20.05 -3.10
C TYR A 30 18.24 19.54 -1.89
N ILE A 31 17.68 20.45 -1.08
CA ILE A 31 16.83 20.07 0.06
C ILE A 31 15.53 19.39 -0.41
N TYR A 32 14.92 19.94 -1.47
CA TYR A 32 13.72 19.35 -2.06
C TYR A 32 13.99 17.97 -2.67
N GLU A 33 15.10 17.81 -3.39
CA GLU A 33 15.48 16.53 -3.98
C GLU A 33 15.84 15.47 -2.92
N LYS A 34 16.47 15.88 -1.81
CA LYS A 34 16.77 14.99 -0.68
C LYS A 34 15.49 14.49 0.02
N SER A 35 14.56 15.40 0.33
CA SER A 35 13.28 15.04 0.98
C SER A 35 12.41 14.15 0.09
N ARG A 36 12.41 14.36 -1.24
CA ARG A 36 11.76 13.48 -2.21
C ARG A 36 12.32 12.06 -2.19
N MET A 37 13.65 11.94 -2.16
CA MET A 37 14.31 10.63 -2.16
C MET A 37 14.02 9.83 -0.89
N GLU A 38 13.84 10.50 0.25
CA GLU A 38 13.46 9.88 1.52
C GLU A 38 12.03 9.30 1.48
N LYS A 39 11.06 10.05 0.94
CA LYS A 39 9.67 9.58 0.75
C LYS A 39 9.58 8.38 -0.19
N LEU A 40 10.31 8.42 -1.30
CA LEU A 40 10.39 7.31 -2.25
C LEU A 40 11.07 6.07 -1.63
N GLY A 41 12.06 6.28 -0.75
CA GLY A 41 12.67 5.21 0.04
C GLY A 41 11.66 4.51 0.95
N LEU A 42 10.88 5.28 1.70
CA LEU A 42 9.85 4.75 2.60
C LEU A 42 8.74 4.00 1.85
N LYS A 43 8.31 4.54 0.70
CA LYS A 43 7.32 3.89 -0.17
C LYS A 43 7.80 2.52 -0.66
N ARG A 44 9.09 2.40 -1.01
CA ARG A 44 9.69 1.11 -1.40
C ARG A 44 9.72 0.14 -0.23
N GLU A 45 10.17 0.59 0.93
CA GLU A 45 10.22 -0.24 2.13
C GLU A 45 8.84 -0.81 2.49
N ILE A 46 7.80 0.03 2.48
CA ILE A 46 6.42 -0.38 2.72
C ILE A 46 5.98 -1.43 1.68
N ALA A 47 6.24 -1.18 0.39
CA ALA A 47 5.88 -2.10 -0.67
C ALA A 47 6.61 -3.44 -0.55
N ASP A 48 7.89 -3.43 -0.17
CA ASP A 48 8.71 -4.64 0.02
C ASP A 48 8.19 -5.48 1.20
N ILE A 49 7.85 -4.84 2.32
CA ILE A 49 7.22 -5.51 3.47
C ILE A 49 5.90 -6.15 3.03
N CYS A 50 5.06 -5.40 2.31
CA CYS A 50 3.79 -5.91 1.80
C CYS A 50 3.97 -7.11 0.87
N ARG A 51 4.97 -7.05 0.00
CA ARG A 51 5.32 -8.12 -0.94
C ARG A 51 5.77 -9.37 -0.20
N ASN A 52 6.66 -9.23 0.78
CA ASN A 52 7.18 -10.35 1.56
C ASN A 52 6.08 -11.08 2.33
N ILE A 53 5.15 -10.35 2.95
CA ILE A 53 3.99 -10.94 3.64
C ILE A 53 3.15 -11.80 2.68
N LYS A 54 2.93 -11.32 1.45
CA LYS A 54 2.15 -12.08 0.46
C LYS A 54 2.89 -13.27 -0.12
N LEU A 55 4.21 -13.16 -0.32
CA LEU A 55 5.05 -14.30 -0.73
C LEU A 55 5.09 -15.40 0.32
N GLU A 56 5.17 -15.04 1.60
CA GLU A 56 5.08 -16.00 2.70
C GLU A 56 3.71 -16.70 2.70
N SER A 57 2.63 -15.93 2.54
CA SER A 57 1.29 -16.50 2.40
C SER A 57 1.15 -17.42 1.19
N GLU A 58 1.79 -17.09 0.06
CA GLU A 58 1.82 -17.95 -1.13
C GLU A 58 2.52 -19.27 -0.84
N ALA A 59 3.70 -19.23 -0.22
CA ALA A 59 4.47 -20.43 0.15
C ALA A 59 3.67 -21.35 1.08
N ASN A 60 2.97 -20.77 2.07
CA ASN A 60 2.11 -21.51 2.99
C ASN A 60 0.94 -22.20 2.26
N LEU A 61 0.31 -21.52 1.30
CA LEU A 61 -0.77 -22.11 0.49
C LEU A 61 -0.26 -23.23 -0.41
N ILE A 62 0.92 -23.07 -1.02
CA ILE A 62 1.54 -24.12 -1.84
C ILE A 62 1.83 -25.36 -0.98
N SER A 63 2.34 -25.18 0.24
CA SER A 63 2.52 -26.30 1.17
C SER A 63 1.19 -26.99 1.49
N ALA A 64 0.15 -26.23 1.82
CA ALA A 64 -1.17 -26.78 2.12
C ALA A 64 -1.80 -27.54 0.93
N ILE A 65 -1.55 -27.09 -0.31
CA ILE A 65 -1.97 -27.82 -1.52
C ILE A 65 -1.23 -29.15 -1.61
N ARG A 66 0.09 -29.17 -1.43
CA ARG A 66 0.88 -30.41 -1.47
C ARG A 66 0.41 -31.41 -0.41
N ASP A 67 0.14 -30.95 0.81
CA ASP A 67 -0.36 -31.79 1.89
C ASP A 67 -1.75 -32.37 1.55
N ALA A 68 -2.63 -31.56 0.94
CA ALA A 68 -3.93 -32.00 0.49
C ALA A 68 -3.84 -33.04 -0.65
N GLU A 69 -2.90 -32.86 -1.58
CA GLU A 69 -2.63 -33.80 -2.67
C GLU A 69 -2.05 -35.12 -2.15
N GLN A 70 -1.11 -35.06 -1.20
CA GLN A 70 -0.56 -36.25 -0.56
C GLN A 70 -1.66 -37.05 0.16
N SER A 71 -2.51 -36.37 0.93
CA SER A 71 -3.66 -36.99 1.60
C SER A 71 -4.61 -37.68 0.60
N ALA A 72 -4.80 -37.07 -0.58
CA ALA A 72 -5.63 -37.65 -1.64
C ALA A 72 -4.98 -38.85 -2.34
N ASN A 73 -3.65 -38.85 -2.46
CA ASN A 73 -2.90 -39.97 -3.01
C ASN A 73 -2.89 -41.16 -2.04
N GLU A 74 -2.72 -40.90 -0.74
CA GLU A 74 -2.80 -41.92 0.33
C GLU A 74 -4.17 -42.57 0.42
N TYR A 75 -5.24 -41.80 0.20
CA TYR A 75 -6.60 -42.33 0.17
C TYR A 75 -6.86 -43.27 -1.03
N GLY A 76 -6.19 -43.02 -2.16
CA GLY A 76 -6.21 -43.89 -3.33
C GLY A 76 -7.43 -43.71 -4.25
N GLN A 77 -7.81 -44.80 -4.94
CA GLN A 77 -8.91 -44.82 -5.90
C GLN A 77 -10.28 -44.74 -5.21
N PRO A 78 -11.33 -44.24 -5.90
CA PRO A 78 -12.67 -44.20 -5.34
C PRO A 78 -13.13 -45.58 -4.88
N LYS A 79 -13.61 -45.69 -3.65
CA LYS A 79 -14.08 -46.97 -3.08
C LYS A 79 -15.49 -47.34 -3.52
N ASP A 80 -16.30 -46.34 -3.88
CA ASP A 80 -17.65 -46.48 -4.41
C ASP A 80 -17.99 -45.29 -5.34
N ARG A 81 -19.08 -45.38 -6.12
CA ARG A 81 -19.62 -44.31 -6.98
C ARG A 81 -19.92 -43.01 -6.21
N TYR A 82 -20.19 -43.10 -4.90
CA TYR A 82 -20.53 -41.97 -4.04
C TYR A 82 -19.50 -41.75 -2.92
N ASP A 83 -18.21 -41.80 -3.27
CA ASP A 83 -17.12 -41.55 -2.33
C ASP A 83 -17.09 -40.08 -1.87
N SER A 84 -17.82 -39.79 -0.80
CA SER A 84 -17.97 -38.46 -0.21
C SER A 84 -16.65 -37.89 0.29
N TYR A 85 -15.73 -38.74 0.75
CA TYR A 85 -14.42 -38.32 1.22
C TYR A 85 -13.53 -37.84 0.05
N ARG A 86 -13.54 -38.55 -1.09
CA ARG A 86 -12.91 -38.10 -2.34
C ARG A 86 -13.45 -36.76 -2.82
N ALA A 87 -14.77 -36.56 -2.73
CA ALA A 87 -15.40 -35.28 -3.08
C ALA A 87 -14.92 -34.14 -2.16
N GLN A 88 -14.83 -34.38 -0.85
CA GLN A 88 -14.29 -33.42 0.11
C GLN A 88 -12.84 -33.03 -0.20
N LEU A 89 -11.98 -34.01 -0.50
CA LEU A 89 -10.58 -33.75 -0.86
C LEU A 89 -10.44 -32.92 -2.14
N SER A 90 -11.26 -33.20 -3.15
CA SER A 90 -11.29 -32.45 -4.40
C SER A 90 -11.73 -31.00 -4.16
N ASN A 91 -12.82 -30.81 -3.39
CA ASN A 91 -13.30 -29.48 -3.01
C ASN A 91 -12.26 -28.69 -2.21
N LYS A 92 -11.54 -29.35 -1.29
CA LYS A 92 -10.47 -28.73 -0.51
C LYS A 92 -9.34 -28.24 -1.43
N ARG A 93 -8.89 -29.07 -2.36
CA ARG A 93 -7.87 -28.69 -3.36
C ARG A 93 -8.32 -27.50 -4.20
N ASP A 94 -9.56 -27.54 -4.69
CA ASP A 94 -10.08 -26.49 -5.57
C ASP A 94 -10.23 -25.15 -4.82
N MET A 95 -10.63 -25.19 -3.54
CA MET A 95 -10.66 -24.02 -2.65
C MET A 95 -9.25 -23.43 -2.45
N LEU A 96 -8.25 -24.27 -2.15
CA LEU A 96 -6.86 -23.82 -1.98
C LEU A 96 -6.30 -23.22 -3.28
N ALA A 97 -6.60 -23.82 -4.43
CA ALA A 97 -6.21 -23.29 -5.74
C ALA A 97 -6.84 -21.93 -6.04
N GLN A 98 -8.09 -21.70 -5.62
CA GLN A 98 -8.74 -20.38 -5.72
C GLN A 98 -8.06 -19.34 -4.82
N GLN A 99 -7.66 -19.71 -3.61
CA GLN A 99 -6.94 -18.81 -2.71
C GLN A 99 -5.56 -18.45 -3.27
N LEU A 100 -4.83 -19.43 -3.80
CA LEU A 100 -3.52 -19.22 -4.42
C LEU A 100 -3.60 -18.20 -5.58
N ARG A 101 -4.59 -18.36 -6.47
CA ARG A 101 -4.80 -17.42 -7.58
C ARG A 101 -5.02 -15.98 -7.09
N LYS A 102 -5.82 -15.79 -6.03
CA LYS A 102 -6.05 -14.46 -5.45
C LYS A 102 -4.76 -13.84 -4.90
N ILE A 103 -3.94 -14.61 -4.19
CA ILE A 103 -2.65 -14.11 -3.68
C ILE A 103 -1.71 -13.74 -4.82
N GLN A 104 -1.66 -14.53 -5.89
CA GLN A 104 -0.84 -14.23 -7.08
C GLN A 104 -1.31 -12.97 -7.80
N GLU A 105 -2.62 -12.77 -7.92
CA GLU A 105 -3.19 -11.52 -8.43
C GLU A 105 -2.80 -10.32 -7.55
N GLU A 106 -2.87 -10.45 -6.23
CA GLU A 106 -2.46 -9.40 -5.29
C GLU A 106 -0.97 -9.07 -5.38
N ILE A 107 -0.08 -10.07 -5.48
CA ILE A 107 1.35 -9.86 -5.71
C ILE A 107 1.57 -9.12 -7.04
N GLY A 108 0.87 -9.54 -8.10
CA GLY A 108 0.90 -8.87 -9.39
C GLY A 108 0.40 -7.42 -9.35
N LEU A 109 -0.51 -7.09 -8.43
CA LEU A 109 -0.95 -5.70 -8.19
C LEU A 109 0.16 -4.89 -7.51
N ILE A 110 0.87 -5.44 -6.53
CA ILE A 110 2.01 -4.75 -5.89
C ILE A 110 3.11 -4.45 -6.91
N ASP A 111 3.45 -5.44 -7.75
CA ASP A 111 4.52 -5.32 -8.75
C ASP A 111 4.19 -4.28 -9.86
N ARG A 112 2.92 -3.90 -10.02
CA ARG A 112 2.49 -2.83 -10.93
C ARG A 112 2.63 -1.42 -10.34
N ILE A 113 2.87 -1.29 -9.04
CA ILE A 113 3.00 0.01 -8.39
C ILE A 113 4.33 0.64 -8.80
N ASP A 114 4.27 1.87 -9.33
CA ASP A 114 5.48 2.63 -9.60
C ASP A 114 6.04 3.24 -8.30
N LEU A 115 7.09 2.60 -7.77
CA LEU A 115 7.80 3.03 -6.55
C LEU A 115 8.84 4.12 -6.81
N LYS A 116 8.99 4.60 -8.06
CA LYS A 116 9.92 5.68 -8.42
C LYS A 116 9.21 7.01 -8.59
N ARG A 117 7.89 7.00 -8.76
CA ARG A 117 7.08 8.18 -8.98
C ARG A 117 6.35 8.60 -7.70
N GLU A 118 6.39 9.90 -7.42
CA GLU A 118 5.53 10.53 -6.43
C GLU A 118 4.09 10.59 -6.96
N CYS A 119 3.15 10.21 -6.13
CA CYS A 119 1.74 10.36 -6.41
C CYS A 119 1.29 11.79 -6.05
N ASP A 120 0.58 12.46 -6.97
CA ASP A 120 -0.01 13.78 -6.69
C ASP A 120 -1.41 13.66 -6.06
N THR A 121 -2.06 12.52 -6.27
CA THR A 121 -3.44 12.23 -5.88
C THR A 121 -3.52 10.91 -5.12
N ALA A 122 -4.46 10.81 -4.19
CA ALA A 122 -4.70 9.61 -3.40
C ALA A 122 -5.34 8.53 -4.28
N GLY A 123 -4.49 7.64 -4.79
CA GLY A 123 -4.86 6.54 -5.68
C GLY A 123 -4.09 5.27 -5.35
N PHE A 124 -4.21 4.27 -6.22
CA PHE A 124 -3.48 3.01 -6.05
C PHE A 124 -1.97 3.25 -6.14
N GLY A 125 -1.24 2.75 -5.14
CA GLY A 125 0.20 2.98 -4.97
C GLY A 125 0.56 4.26 -4.23
N ALA A 126 -0.40 5.05 -3.74
CA ALA A 126 -0.12 6.26 -2.96
C ALA A 126 -0.05 5.98 -1.45
N VAL A 127 0.87 6.66 -0.78
CA VAL A 127 0.94 6.78 0.68
C VAL A 127 0.22 8.05 1.08
N VAL A 128 -0.76 7.94 1.96
CA VAL A 128 -1.57 9.04 2.49
C VAL A 128 -1.29 9.17 3.97
N ILE A 129 -0.81 10.33 4.39
CA ILE A 129 -0.56 10.66 5.79
C ILE A 129 -1.68 11.55 6.29
N THR A 130 -2.39 11.09 7.32
CA THR A 130 -3.39 11.86 8.04
C THR A 130 -3.00 11.99 9.51
N PRO A 131 -3.57 12.94 10.27
CA PRO A 131 -3.30 13.10 11.71
C PRO A 131 -3.66 11.85 12.53
N ILE A 132 -4.60 11.04 12.03
CA ILE A 132 -5.15 9.89 12.75
C ILE A 132 -4.36 8.62 12.41
N GLN A 133 -4.06 8.41 11.13
CA GLN A 133 -3.41 7.20 10.65
C GLN A 133 -2.62 7.43 9.36
N LYS A 134 -1.59 6.61 9.15
CA LYS A 134 -0.79 6.57 7.92
C LYS A 134 -1.22 5.37 7.10
N VAL A 135 -1.50 5.59 5.83
CA VAL A 135 -2.19 4.61 5.00
C VAL A 135 -1.45 4.44 3.69
N PHE A 136 -1.27 3.20 3.26
CA PHE A 136 -0.77 2.87 1.94
C PHE A 136 -1.90 2.23 1.13
N ILE A 137 -2.33 2.87 0.05
CA ILE A 137 -3.42 2.40 -0.79
C ILE A 137 -2.84 1.40 -1.79
N SER A 138 -2.91 0.12 -1.48
CA SER A 138 -2.43 -0.96 -2.35
C SER A 138 -3.32 -2.19 -2.19
N ILE A 139 -2.84 -3.19 -1.49
CA ILE A 139 -3.54 -4.42 -1.13
C ILE A 139 -3.90 -4.41 0.35
N GLY A 140 -4.97 -5.11 0.71
CA GLY A 140 -5.40 -5.21 2.10
C GLY A 140 -4.50 -6.19 2.86
N ILE A 141 -3.50 -5.66 3.57
CA ILE A 141 -2.70 -6.44 4.54
C ILE A 141 -3.06 -6.03 5.97
N GLY A 142 -3.47 -4.78 6.18
CA GLY A 142 -3.72 -4.22 7.50
C GLY A 142 -2.49 -3.50 8.03
N LYS A 143 -2.20 -3.67 9.32
CA LYS A 143 -1.13 -2.96 10.01
C LYS A 143 0.24 -3.51 9.64
N ILE A 144 1.15 -2.63 9.27
CA ILE A 144 2.56 -2.90 9.00
C ILE A 144 3.42 -1.93 9.82
N THR A 145 4.62 -2.36 10.19
CA THR A 145 5.58 -1.53 10.92
C THR A 145 6.85 -1.44 10.09
N VAL A 146 7.27 -0.22 9.75
CA VAL A 146 8.55 0.03 9.06
C VAL A 146 9.71 0.03 10.06
N ASN A 147 10.96 -0.02 9.58
CA ASN A 147 12.15 -0.15 10.42
C ASN A 147 12.28 0.95 11.47
N ASP A 148 11.83 2.17 11.16
CA ASP A 148 11.82 3.30 12.10
C ASP A 148 10.73 3.20 13.18
N GLY A 149 10.03 2.06 13.28
CA GLY A 149 8.96 1.80 14.24
C GLY A 149 7.64 2.50 13.91
N THR A 150 7.57 3.20 12.78
CA THR A 150 6.34 3.87 12.35
C THR A 150 5.32 2.85 11.84
N GLU A 151 4.08 3.01 12.26
CA GLU A 151 2.97 2.16 11.84
C GLU A 151 2.29 2.72 10.59
N PHE A 152 2.07 1.85 9.61
CA PHE A 152 1.31 2.12 8.40
C PHE A 152 0.19 1.09 8.24
N TYR A 153 -0.87 1.46 7.54
CA TYR A 153 -1.96 0.57 7.19
C TYR A 153 -2.01 0.37 5.69
N ALA A 154 -1.66 -0.83 5.22
CA ALA A 154 -1.80 -1.22 3.83
C ALA A 154 -3.26 -1.68 3.59
N ILE A 155 -4.00 -0.85 2.84
CA ILE A 155 -5.43 -1.05 2.57
C ILE A 155 -5.71 -1.17 1.07
N SER A 156 -6.75 -1.91 0.72
CA SER A 156 -7.23 -2.00 -0.66
C SER A 156 -7.98 -0.73 -1.07
N ALA A 157 -7.89 -0.36 -2.35
CA ALA A 157 -8.69 0.73 -2.95
C ALA A 157 -10.22 0.55 -2.83
N ALA A 158 -10.69 -0.66 -2.46
CA ALA A 158 -12.10 -0.96 -2.27
C ALA A 158 -12.67 -0.52 -0.92
N VAL A 159 -11.84 -0.29 0.10
CA VAL A 159 -12.33 0.02 1.46
C VAL A 159 -12.91 1.44 1.55
N PRO A 160 -13.87 1.70 2.46
CA PRO A 160 -14.53 3.01 2.57
C PRO A 160 -13.57 4.18 2.75
N PHE A 161 -12.51 4.00 3.52
CA PHE A 161 -11.49 5.04 3.72
C PHE A 161 -10.80 5.41 2.39
N ALA A 162 -10.33 4.42 1.63
CA ALA A 162 -9.68 4.64 0.34
C ALA A 162 -10.61 5.29 -0.70
N LYS A 163 -11.92 5.03 -0.61
CA LYS A 163 -12.93 5.69 -1.45
C LYS A 163 -13.13 7.15 -1.04
N ALA A 164 -13.15 7.45 0.26
CA ALA A 164 -13.35 8.80 0.78
C ALA A 164 -12.17 9.73 0.44
N VAL A 165 -10.94 9.21 0.41
CA VAL A 165 -9.75 10.00 0.07
C VAL A 165 -9.41 10.00 -1.42
N ARG A 166 -10.17 9.27 -2.26
CA ARG A 166 -9.83 9.09 -3.67
C ARG A 166 -9.75 10.42 -4.41
N ASP A 167 -8.73 10.58 -5.25
CA ASP A 167 -8.48 11.75 -6.10
C ASP A 167 -8.22 13.07 -5.34
N LEU A 168 -8.17 13.02 -4.01
CA LEU A 168 -7.76 14.15 -3.18
C LEU A 168 -6.26 14.36 -3.23
N LYS A 169 -5.85 15.61 -2.99
CA LYS A 169 -4.47 16.05 -2.96
C LYS A 169 -4.04 16.40 -1.55
N LYS A 170 -2.74 16.60 -1.37
CA LYS A 170 -2.18 17.16 -0.14
C LYS A 170 -2.86 18.50 0.20
N GLY A 171 -3.29 18.66 1.45
CA GLY A 171 -4.00 19.84 1.94
C GLY A 171 -5.53 19.79 1.76
N ASP A 172 -6.05 18.81 1.02
CA ASP A 172 -7.50 18.64 0.91
C ASP A 172 -8.08 18.07 2.22
N SER A 173 -9.28 18.54 2.56
CA SER A 173 -10.06 18.05 3.69
C SER A 173 -11.15 17.10 3.22
N PHE A 174 -11.35 16.00 3.96
CA PHE A 174 -12.43 15.05 3.73
C PHE A 174 -13.13 14.72 5.05
N GLU A 175 -14.37 14.24 4.95
CA GLU A 175 -15.13 13.77 6.10
C GLU A 175 -15.21 12.25 6.06
N PHE A 176 -14.79 11.60 7.14
CA PHE A 176 -14.87 10.15 7.29
C PHE A 176 -15.32 9.81 8.70
N ASN A 177 -16.33 8.96 8.83
CA ASN A 177 -16.95 8.59 10.11
C ASN A 177 -17.35 9.80 10.98
N GLY A 178 -17.91 10.85 10.36
CA GLY A 178 -18.35 12.07 11.05
C GLY A 178 -17.21 12.95 11.59
N ARG A 179 -15.96 12.70 11.16
CA ARG A 179 -14.79 13.51 11.51
C ARG A 179 -14.20 14.13 10.25
N LYS A 180 -14.08 15.46 10.24
CA LYS A 180 -13.35 16.19 9.21
C LYS A 180 -11.85 16.06 9.45
N THR A 181 -11.14 15.52 8.49
CA THR A 181 -9.70 15.25 8.54
C THR A 181 -9.02 15.84 7.30
N GLU A 182 -7.80 16.33 7.45
CA GLU A 182 -6.99 16.85 6.35
C GLU A 182 -5.88 15.85 5.97
N ILE A 183 -5.53 15.82 4.69
CA ILE A 183 -4.37 15.08 4.19
C ILE A 183 -3.11 15.92 4.43
N LEU A 184 -2.28 15.50 5.40
CA LEU A 184 -1.05 16.19 5.76
C LEU A 184 0.04 16.04 4.69
N ASP A 185 0.16 14.84 4.13
CA ASP A 185 1.14 14.55 3.09
C ASP A 185 0.70 13.39 2.21
N LEU A 186 1.19 13.37 0.97
CA LEU A 186 0.85 12.39 -0.04
C LEU A 186 2.03 12.17 -0.99
N PHE A 187 2.40 10.91 -1.25
CA PHE A 187 3.49 10.54 -2.18
C PHE A 187 3.38 9.10 -2.71
#